data_AF-A0A0G0A739-F1
#
_entry.id   AF-A0A0G0A739-F1
#
_cell.length_a   1.000
_cell.length_b   1.000
_cell.length_c   1.000
_cell.angle_alpha   90.00
_cell.angle_beta   90.00
_cell.angle_gamma   90.00
#
_symmetry.space_group_name_H-M   'P 1'
#
loop_
_entity.id
_entity.type
_entity.pdbx_description
1 polymer ?
#
loop_
_entity_poly.entity_id
_entity_poly.type
_entity_poly.pdbx_seq_one_letter_code
_entity_poly.pdbx_strand_id
1 'polypeptide(L)'
;MKKFNILLIFLFFLINICLLNAESGLKLVFYIDPIPLNVINSITQSDNLDKFNYLEQNTPGQISVNLIKKELRKNRLKKISGFLTLYNGYSDFSNTDGQIFFPLEQDEQKIYLVITPNIKLKNIMGQTFSHYELLPSKKEATKIYLFEKQIDVNKQYFWKVSQEELPASNILDKKTVIILTKAKNIYVLTGDFMANDNKQLILPRNIFAINDDGKNSVALNFVPIKKYFEPTEIEEKKLSPLIFEKMLINN
;
A
#
# COMPACT_ATOMS: atom_id res chain seq x y z
N MET A 1 -9.35 -36.31 45.00
CA MET A 1 -8.20 -35.47 44.54
C MET A 1 -7.46 -36.01 43.31
N LYS A 2 -7.11 -37.30 43.19
CA LYS A 2 -6.29 -37.80 42.04
C LYS A 2 -6.89 -37.60 40.64
N LYS A 3 -8.22 -37.64 40.46
CA LYS A 3 -8.87 -37.45 39.15
C LYS A 3 -8.77 -36.01 38.60
N PHE A 4 -8.64 -35.01 39.48
CA PHE A 4 -8.58 -33.61 39.07
C PHE A 4 -7.24 -33.27 38.38
N ASN A 5 -6.13 -33.86 38.85
CA ASN A 5 -4.81 -33.63 38.27
C ASN A 5 -4.65 -34.23 36.87
N ILE A 6 -5.31 -35.36 36.58
CA ILE A 6 -5.25 -36.01 35.26
C ILE A 6 -5.97 -35.14 34.20
N LEU A 7 -7.12 -34.56 34.55
CA LEU A 7 -7.86 -33.68 33.64
C LEU A 7 -7.07 -32.40 33.32
N LEU A 8 -6.40 -31.82 34.33
CA LEU A 8 -5.60 -30.60 34.15
C LEU A 8 -4.39 -30.83 33.25
N ILE A 9 -3.70 -31.97 33.40
CA ILE A 9 -2.56 -32.36 32.55
C ILE A 9 -3.03 -32.57 31.10
N PHE A 10 -4.19 -33.22 30.91
CA PHE A 10 -4.75 -33.45 29.58
C PHE A 10 -5.16 -32.13 28.89
N LEU A 11 -5.75 -31.20 29.65
CA LEU A 11 -6.08 -29.86 29.16
C LEU A 11 -4.82 -29.06 28.78
N PHE A 12 -3.77 -29.14 29.60
CA PHE A 12 -2.50 -28.49 29.30
C PHE A 12 -1.85 -29.07 28.03
N PHE A 13 -1.93 -30.39 27.85
CA PHE A 13 -1.43 -31.07 26.64
C PHE A 13 -2.22 -30.67 25.39
N LEU A 14 -3.55 -30.59 25.48
CA LEU A 14 -4.42 -30.11 24.40
C LEU A 14 -4.13 -28.64 24.04
N ILE A 15 -3.94 -27.77 25.03
CA ILE A 15 -3.57 -26.36 24.80
C ILE A 15 -2.22 -26.25 24.09
N ASN A 16 -1.22 -27.05 24.48
CA ASN A 16 0.09 -27.04 23.81
C ASN A 16 0.04 -27.61 22.39
N ILE A 17 -0.76 -28.64 22.12
CA ILE A 17 -0.97 -29.14 20.74
C ILE A 17 -1.66 -28.09 19.87
N CYS A 18 -2.64 -27.36 20.41
CA CYS A 18 -3.28 -26.26 19.69
C CYS A 18 -2.31 -25.10 19.42
N LEU A 19 -1.41 -24.80 20.35
CA LEU A 19 -0.39 -23.74 20.17
C LEU A 19 0.72 -24.14 19.18
N LEU A 20 1.06 -25.43 19.07
CA LEU A 20 2.07 -25.94 18.12
C LEU A 20 1.56 -26.03 16.68
N ASN A 21 0.24 -26.14 16.47
CA ASN A 21 -0.37 -26.16 15.13
C ASN A 21 -0.75 -24.77 14.60
N ALA A 22 -0.53 -23.72 15.39
CA ALA A 22 -0.68 -22.35 14.94
C ALA A 22 0.64 -21.89 14.28
N GLU A 23 0.61 -21.67 12.97
CA GLU A 23 1.61 -20.92 12.19
C GLU A 23 2.86 -21.63 11.64
N SER A 24 2.67 -22.69 10.84
CA SER A 24 3.64 -23.02 9.78
C SER A 24 3.02 -23.03 8.37
N GLY A 25 2.05 -22.15 8.13
CA GLY A 25 1.54 -21.92 6.77
C GLY A 25 2.61 -21.30 5.87
N LEU A 26 2.61 -21.66 4.58
CA LEU A 26 3.39 -20.95 3.59
C LEU A 26 2.96 -19.47 3.58
N LYS A 27 3.92 -18.57 3.38
CA LYS A 27 3.69 -17.12 3.43
C LYS A 27 4.05 -16.48 2.10
N LEU A 28 3.25 -15.51 1.70
CA LEU A 28 3.58 -14.50 0.71
C LEU A 28 4.19 -13.31 1.45
N VAL A 29 5.41 -12.91 1.10
CA VAL A 29 6.12 -11.81 1.74
C VAL A 29 6.65 -10.84 0.69
N PHE A 30 6.45 -9.55 0.92
CA PHE A 30 7.03 -8.50 0.09
C PHE A 30 7.34 -7.25 0.93
N TYR A 31 8.13 -6.35 0.35
CA TYR A 31 8.65 -5.16 1.02
C TYR A 31 8.36 -3.92 0.18
N ILE A 32 7.95 -2.84 0.84
CA ILE A 32 7.92 -1.50 0.28
C ILE A 32 9.16 -0.78 0.79
N ASP A 33 10.14 -0.57 -0.08
CA ASP A 33 11.42 0.01 0.29
C ASP A 33 11.43 1.53 0.10
N PRO A 34 12.31 2.25 0.81
CA PRO A 34 12.57 3.65 0.48
C PRO A 34 13.20 3.70 -0.91
N ILE A 35 12.76 4.67 -1.72
CA ILE A 35 13.34 4.84 -3.05
C ILE A 35 14.85 5.15 -2.93
N PRO A 36 15.73 4.36 -3.58
CA PRO A 36 17.16 4.60 -3.50
C PRO A 36 17.53 5.84 -4.32
N LEU A 37 18.53 6.60 -3.84
CA LEU A 37 18.89 7.92 -4.39
C LEU A 37 19.22 7.88 -5.89
N ASN A 38 19.78 6.78 -6.38
CA ASN A 38 20.08 6.55 -7.80
C ASN A 38 18.81 6.52 -8.67
N VAL A 39 17.70 5.97 -8.17
CA VAL A 39 16.42 5.91 -8.88
C VAL A 39 15.71 7.27 -8.86
N ILE A 40 15.85 8.03 -7.76
CA ILE A 40 15.30 9.40 -7.68
C ILE A 40 15.82 10.25 -8.82
N ASN A 41 17.13 10.21 -9.08
CA ASN A 41 17.77 11.01 -10.12
C ASN A 41 17.21 10.71 -11.53
N SER A 42 16.93 9.43 -11.83
CA SER A 42 16.29 9.04 -13.10
C SER A 42 14.84 9.51 -13.23
N ILE A 43 14.09 9.60 -12.13
CA ILE A 43 12.70 10.07 -12.14
C ILE A 43 12.63 11.60 -12.24
N THR A 44 13.51 12.33 -11.56
CA THR A 44 13.48 13.82 -11.60
C THR A 44 13.91 14.43 -12.93
N GLN A 45 14.63 13.69 -13.79
CA GLN A 45 15.04 14.21 -15.11
C GLN A 45 13.85 14.37 -16.07
N SER A 46 12.74 13.63 -15.89
CA SER A 46 11.53 13.76 -16.73
C SER A 46 10.59 14.90 -16.33
N ASP A 47 10.68 15.42 -15.09
CA ASP A 47 9.73 16.42 -14.55
C ASP A 47 10.14 17.89 -14.80
N ASN A 48 11.24 18.15 -15.53
CA ASN A 48 11.79 19.50 -15.70
C ASN A 48 11.03 20.40 -16.70
N LEU A 49 10.00 19.90 -17.40
CA LEU A 49 9.21 20.69 -18.36
C LEU A 49 8.12 21.55 -17.70
N ASP A 50 7.61 21.17 -16.52
CA ASP A 50 6.52 21.89 -15.85
C ASP A 50 6.98 23.07 -14.97
N LYS A 51 8.30 23.22 -14.82
CA LYS A 51 8.91 24.18 -13.87
C LYS A 51 8.83 25.63 -14.35
N PHE A 52 8.75 25.86 -15.66
CA PHE A 52 8.70 27.20 -16.26
C PHE A 52 7.32 27.85 -16.13
N ASN A 53 6.23 27.11 -16.29
CA ASN A 53 4.85 27.64 -16.18
C ASN A 53 4.46 28.03 -14.74
N TYR A 54 5.10 27.43 -13.73
CA TYR A 54 4.78 27.65 -12.31
C TYR A 54 5.38 28.95 -11.75
N LEU A 55 6.46 29.46 -12.36
CA LEU A 55 7.14 30.69 -11.89
C LEU A 55 6.43 31.96 -12.33
N GLU A 56 5.66 31.92 -13.42
CA GLU A 56 4.92 33.08 -13.94
C GLU A 56 3.63 33.38 -13.14
N GLN A 57 3.06 32.37 -12.47
CA GLN A 57 1.72 32.46 -11.86
C GLN A 57 1.70 32.73 -10.35
N ASN A 58 2.86 32.76 -9.69
CA ASN A 58 2.94 32.83 -8.23
C ASN A 58 3.73 34.05 -7.74
N THR A 59 3.27 34.66 -6.65
CA THR A 59 3.99 35.77 -6.01
C THR A 59 5.29 35.29 -5.35
N PRO A 60 6.33 36.14 -5.22
CA PRO A 60 7.61 35.76 -4.60
C PRO A 60 7.48 35.15 -3.20
N GLY A 61 6.52 35.61 -2.39
CA GLY A 61 6.23 35.05 -1.07
C GLY A 61 5.58 33.66 -1.10
N GLN A 62 4.74 33.37 -2.10
CA GLN A 62 4.18 32.03 -2.30
C GLN A 62 5.25 31.07 -2.84
N ILE A 63 6.14 31.56 -3.70
CA ILE A 63 7.27 30.79 -4.23
C ILE A 63 8.20 30.37 -3.09
N SER A 64 8.58 31.27 -2.18
CA SER A 64 9.48 30.96 -1.07
C SER A 64 8.87 29.95 -0.09
N VAL A 65 7.59 30.12 0.30
CA VAL A 65 6.88 29.17 1.16
C VAL A 65 6.76 27.79 0.50
N ASN A 66 6.48 27.74 -0.81
CA ASN A 66 6.37 26.48 -1.53
C ASN A 66 7.73 25.81 -1.74
N LEU A 67 8.81 26.58 -1.93
CA LEU A 67 10.18 26.07 -1.97
C LEU A 67 10.59 25.48 -0.61
N ILE A 68 10.33 26.19 0.50
CA ILE A 68 10.61 25.68 1.85
C ILE A 68 9.78 24.42 2.13
N LYS A 69 8.49 24.42 1.83
CA LYS A 69 7.64 23.22 1.97
C LYS A 69 8.13 22.06 1.11
N LYS A 70 8.60 22.33 -0.11
CA LYS A 70 9.14 21.31 -1.02
C LYS A 70 10.44 20.73 -0.48
N GLU A 71 11.34 21.56 0.04
CA GLU A 71 12.62 21.09 0.59
C GLU A 71 12.45 20.36 1.93
N LEU A 72 11.52 20.81 2.78
CA LEU A 72 11.11 20.08 3.98
C LEU A 72 10.49 18.72 3.65
N ARG A 73 9.70 18.62 2.57
CA ARG A 73 9.14 17.33 2.09
C ARG A 73 10.19 16.43 1.47
N LYS A 74 11.20 17.00 0.80
CA LYS A 74 12.31 16.26 0.17
C LYS A 74 13.27 15.66 1.21
N ASN A 75 13.49 16.35 2.32
CA ASN A 75 14.36 15.90 3.41
C ASN A 75 13.67 14.97 4.42
N ARG A 76 12.36 14.76 4.31
CA ARG A 76 11.66 13.77 5.14
C ARG A 76 11.85 12.40 4.52
N LEU A 77 12.49 11.48 5.24
CA LEU A 77 12.50 10.06 4.88
C LEU A 77 11.05 9.63 4.61
N LYS A 78 10.80 9.18 3.39
CA LYS A 78 9.45 8.77 2.94
C LYS A 78 9.01 7.61 3.83
N LYS A 79 7.80 7.72 4.39
CA LYS A 79 7.28 6.68 5.28
C LYS A 79 6.90 5.44 4.48
N ILE A 80 7.68 4.38 4.63
CA ILE A 80 7.42 3.05 4.07
C ILE A 80 6.34 2.26 4.83
N SER A 81 5.98 2.70 6.04
CA SER A 81 4.95 2.09 6.87
C SER A 81 3.53 2.60 6.59
N GLY A 82 2.51 1.81 6.90
CA GLY A 82 1.10 2.20 6.86
C GLY A 82 0.44 2.18 5.48
N PHE A 83 1.00 1.46 4.51
CA PHE A 83 0.29 1.15 3.27
C PHE A 83 -0.64 -0.04 3.52
N LEU A 84 -1.94 0.18 3.40
CA LEU A 84 -2.94 -0.89 3.49
C LEU A 84 -2.86 -1.77 2.24
N THR A 85 -2.78 -3.06 2.45
CA THR A 85 -2.72 -4.06 1.39
C THR A 85 -3.75 -5.16 1.60
N LEU A 86 -4.19 -5.77 0.50
CA LEU A 86 -5.19 -6.83 0.50
C LEU A 86 -4.69 -8.01 -0.33
N TYR A 87 -5.04 -9.21 0.11
CA TYR A 87 -4.78 -10.44 -0.62
C TYR A 87 -5.75 -11.53 -0.17
N ASN A 88 -6.51 -12.10 -1.09
CA ASN A 88 -7.46 -13.20 -0.85
C ASN A 88 -8.36 -13.02 0.39
N GLY A 89 -8.87 -11.79 0.61
CA GLY A 89 -9.71 -11.48 1.78
C GLY A 89 -8.96 -11.12 3.06
N TYR A 90 -7.66 -11.36 3.12
CA TYR A 90 -6.80 -10.84 4.19
C TYR A 90 -6.44 -9.38 3.92
N SER A 91 -6.20 -8.65 5.00
CA SER A 91 -5.70 -7.27 4.97
C SER A 91 -4.53 -7.12 5.92
N ASP A 92 -3.48 -6.43 5.49
CA ASP A 92 -2.30 -6.13 6.30
C ASP A 92 -1.82 -4.70 6.04
N PHE A 93 -0.96 -4.18 6.90
CA PHE A 93 -0.32 -2.88 6.74
C PHE A 93 1.18 -3.04 6.68
N SER A 94 1.84 -2.27 5.81
CA SER A 94 3.31 -2.24 5.85
C SER A 94 3.82 -1.76 7.21
N ASN A 95 4.72 -2.54 7.81
CA ASN A 95 5.31 -2.22 9.10
C ASN A 95 6.38 -1.12 8.98
N THR A 96 7.11 -0.83 10.05
CA THR A 96 8.19 0.17 10.07
C THR A 96 9.31 -0.11 9.06
N ASP A 97 9.52 -1.37 8.70
CA ASP A 97 10.51 -1.84 7.73
C ASP A 97 9.91 -2.02 6.33
N GLY A 98 8.65 -1.61 6.13
CA GLY A 98 7.95 -1.75 4.86
C GLY A 98 7.50 -3.17 4.53
N GLN A 99 7.69 -4.12 5.43
CA GLN A 99 7.33 -5.53 5.23
C GLN A 99 5.82 -5.73 5.36
N ILE A 100 5.29 -6.60 4.50
CA ILE A 100 3.90 -7.07 4.48
C ILE A 100 3.93 -8.59 4.32
N PHE A 101 3.03 -9.30 5.01
CA PHE A 101 2.91 -10.74 4.85
C PHE A 101 1.45 -11.22 4.78
N PHE A 102 1.22 -12.25 3.97
CA PHE A 102 -0.07 -12.92 3.85
C PHE A 102 0.11 -14.44 3.93
N PRO A 103 -0.91 -15.18 4.41
CA PRO A 103 -0.95 -16.62 4.21
C PRO A 103 -1.03 -16.91 2.70
N LEU A 104 -0.19 -17.83 2.22
CA LEU A 104 -0.15 -18.23 0.82
C LEU A 104 -1.22 -19.29 0.56
N GLU A 105 -2.15 -18.99 -0.35
CA GLU A 105 -3.31 -19.84 -0.68
C GLU A 105 -3.25 -20.35 -2.13
N GLN A 106 -2.09 -20.21 -2.79
CA GLN A 106 -1.87 -20.64 -4.16
C GLN A 106 -0.53 -21.35 -4.32
N ASP A 107 -0.52 -22.41 -5.12
CA ASP A 107 0.71 -23.11 -5.55
C ASP A 107 1.32 -22.47 -6.81
N GLU A 108 0.58 -21.59 -7.48
CA GLU A 108 1.01 -20.90 -8.68
C GLU A 108 2.15 -19.94 -8.38
N GLN A 109 3.21 -20.00 -9.18
CA GLN A 109 4.35 -19.10 -9.07
C GLN A 109 4.12 -17.76 -9.79
N LYS A 110 2.86 -17.30 -9.82
CA LYS A 110 2.41 -16.05 -10.45
C LYS A 110 1.68 -15.21 -9.42
N ILE A 111 2.03 -13.93 -9.34
CA ILE A 111 1.32 -12.96 -8.50
C ILE A 111 1.08 -11.70 -9.30
N TYR A 112 -0.18 -11.27 -9.32
CA TYR A 112 -0.53 -9.94 -9.77
C TYR A 112 -0.47 -8.97 -8.59
N LEU A 113 0.21 -7.85 -8.80
CA LEU A 113 0.27 -6.73 -7.87
C LEU A 113 -0.44 -5.53 -8.49
N VAL A 114 -1.47 -5.03 -7.82
CA VAL A 114 -2.25 -3.88 -8.26
C VAL A 114 -2.04 -2.73 -7.30
N ILE A 115 -1.73 -1.55 -7.83
CA ILE A 115 -1.62 -0.31 -7.06
C ILE A 115 -2.75 0.60 -7.49
N THR A 116 -3.68 0.86 -6.57
CA THR A 116 -4.90 1.61 -6.88
C THR A 116 -5.40 2.37 -5.65
N PRO A 117 -5.93 3.60 -5.83
CA PRO A 117 -6.51 4.36 -4.73
C PRO A 117 -7.88 3.83 -4.31
N ASN A 118 -8.62 3.16 -5.20
CA ASN A 118 -10.01 2.81 -4.99
C ASN A 118 -10.34 1.44 -5.61
N ILE A 119 -10.90 0.55 -4.81
CA ILE A 119 -11.51 -0.70 -5.26
C ILE A 119 -12.91 -0.82 -4.69
N LYS A 120 -13.75 -1.61 -5.36
CA LYS A 120 -15.06 -2.00 -4.86
C LYS A 120 -15.10 -3.50 -4.62
N LEU A 121 -15.58 -3.90 -3.45
CA LEU A 121 -15.92 -5.29 -3.17
C LEU A 121 -17.31 -5.58 -3.76
N LYS A 122 -17.41 -6.58 -4.64
CA LYS A 122 -18.69 -7.03 -5.19
C LYS A 122 -19.25 -8.16 -4.32
N ASN A 123 -20.40 -7.94 -3.69
CA ASN A 123 -21.07 -8.95 -2.87
C ASN A 123 -21.92 -9.89 -3.74
N ILE A 124 -21.96 -11.18 -3.38
CA ILE A 124 -22.87 -12.17 -3.98
C ILE A 124 -24.17 -12.21 -3.18
N MET A 125 -24.06 -12.50 -1.87
CA MET A 125 -25.18 -12.62 -0.95
C MET A 125 -24.70 -12.35 0.48
N GLY A 126 -25.41 -11.50 1.22
CA GLY A 126 -25.02 -11.12 2.58
C GLY A 126 -23.65 -10.44 2.64
N GLN A 127 -22.77 -10.94 3.52
CA GLN A 127 -21.40 -10.43 3.73
C GLN A 127 -20.34 -11.16 2.89
N THR A 128 -20.74 -12.08 2.02
CA THR A 128 -19.82 -12.85 1.19
C THR A 128 -19.47 -12.08 -0.09
N PHE A 129 -18.18 -11.80 -0.29
CA PHE A 129 -17.69 -11.12 -1.48
C PHE A 129 -17.23 -12.09 -2.58
N SER A 130 -17.52 -11.72 -3.83
CA SER A 130 -17.18 -12.45 -5.05
C SER A 130 -15.77 -12.14 -5.53
N HIS A 131 -15.47 -10.86 -5.73
CA HIS A 131 -14.24 -10.39 -6.36
C HIS A 131 -14.04 -8.90 -6.06
N TYR A 132 -12.85 -8.41 -6.40
CA TYR A 132 -12.55 -6.99 -6.41
C TYR A 132 -12.80 -6.41 -7.80
N GLU A 133 -13.44 -5.24 -7.85
CA GLU A 133 -13.71 -4.48 -9.06
C GLU A 133 -12.93 -3.17 -8.99
N LEU A 134 -12.14 -2.89 -10.03
CA LEU A 134 -11.45 -1.62 -10.19
C LEU A 134 -12.46 -0.51 -10.51
N LEU A 135 -12.39 0.58 -9.75
CA LEU A 135 -13.20 1.76 -10.04
C LEU A 135 -12.44 2.66 -11.01
N PRO A 136 -12.94 2.89 -12.24
CA PRO A 136 -12.27 3.76 -13.19
C PRO A 136 -12.16 5.17 -12.63
N SER A 137 -10.93 5.64 -12.44
CA SER A 137 -10.63 6.98 -11.94
C SER A 137 -10.10 7.83 -13.08
N LYS A 138 -10.79 8.93 -13.40
CA LYS A 138 -10.32 9.92 -14.39
C LYS A 138 -9.08 10.69 -13.92
N LYS A 139 -8.79 10.68 -12.61
CA LYS A 139 -7.75 11.53 -11.99
C LYS A 139 -6.51 10.77 -11.56
N GLU A 140 -6.60 9.47 -11.34
CA GLU A 140 -5.53 8.67 -10.74
C GLU A 140 -5.41 7.33 -11.46
N ALA A 141 -4.25 7.09 -12.09
CA ALA A 141 -4.00 5.85 -12.80
C ALA A 141 -3.91 4.67 -11.80
N THR A 142 -4.53 3.56 -12.15
CA THR A 142 -4.25 2.24 -11.55
C THR A 142 -3.13 1.58 -12.34
N LYS A 143 -2.22 0.88 -11.67
CA LYS A 143 -1.15 0.11 -12.33
C LYS A 143 -1.21 -1.35 -11.89
N ILE A 144 -0.93 -2.24 -12.82
CA ILE A 144 -0.85 -3.69 -12.59
C ILE A 144 0.55 -4.17 -12.96
N TYR A 145 1.10 -5.03 -12.11
CA TYR A 145 2.37 -5.69 -12.33
C TYR A 145 2.20 -7.20 -12.17
N LEU A 146 2.87 -7.96 -13.03
CA LEU A 146 2.95 -9.42 -12.93
C LEU A 146 4.32 -9.81 -12.40
N PHE A 147 4.33 -10.65 -11.38
CA PHE A 147 5.50 -11.32 -10.83
C PHE A 147 5.40 -12.80 -11.18
N GLU A 148 6.25 -13.27 -12.08
CA GLU A 148 6.30 -14.69 -12.48
C GLU A 148 7.65 -15.28 -12.10
N LYS A 149 7.65 -16.33 -11.26
CA LYS A 149 8.88 -17.09 -10.96
C LYS A 149 9.14 -18.02 -12.14
N GLN A 150 10.35 -17.95 -12.68
CA GLN A 150 10.80 -18.77 -13.80
C GLN A 150 12.13 -19.44 -13.45
N ILE A 151 12.50 -20.46 -14.23
CA ILE A 151 13.77 -21.17 -14.12
C ILE A 151 14.56 -20.89 -15.40
N ASP A 152 15.77 -20.38 -15.27
CA ASP A 152 16.68 -20.17 -16.39
C ASP A 152 17.30 -21.49 -16.89
N VAL A 153 17.94 -21.46 -18.06
CA VAL A 153 18.72 -22.57 -18.65
C VAL A 153 19.74 -23.14 -17.65
N ASN A 154 20.29 -22.30 -16.77
CA ASN A 154 21.22 -22.69 -15.71
C ASN A 154 20.57 -23.28 -14.45
N LYS A 155 19.25 -23.56 -14.48
CA LYS A 155 18.44 -24.01 -13.33
C LYS A 155 18.41 -23.04 -12.15
N GLN A 156 18.63 -21.75 -12.42
CA GLN A 156 18.51 -20.71 -11.40
C GLN A 156 17.09 -20.14 -11.43
N TYR A 157 16.52 -19.92 -10.25
CA TYR A 157 15.22 -19.29 -10.13
C TYR A 157 15.36 -17.77 -10.21
N PHE A 158 14.47 -17.14 -10.96
CA PHE A 158 14.35 -15.69 -11.01
C PHE A 158 12.88 -15.26 -11.09
N TRP A 159 12.60 -14.06 -10.63
CA TRP A 159 11.35 -13.36 -10.79
C TRP A 159 11.42 -12.49 -12.03
N LYS A 160 10.55 -12.74 -12.99
CA LYS A 160 10.28 -11.84 -14.10
C LYS A 160 9.17 -10.89 -13.69
N VAL A 161 9.46 -9.59 -13.68
CA VAL A 161 8.50 -8.55 -13.29
C VAL A 161 8.17 -7.67 -14.49
N SER A 162 6.92 -7.72 -14.94
CA SER A 162 6.39 -6.90 -16.04
C SER A 162 5.27 -5.98 -15.55
N GLN A 163 5.08 -4.86 -16.24
CA GLN A 163 3.86 -4.06 -16.10
C GLN A 163 2.84 -4.60 -17.10
N GLU A 164 1.61 -4.84 -16.64
CA GLU A 164 0.52 -5.34 -17.45
C GLU A 164 -0.53 -4.25 -17.72
N GLU A 165 -1.31 -4.43 -18.79
CA GLU A 165 -2.48 -3.61 -19.04
C GLU A 165 -3.61 -3.94 -18.05
N LEU A 166 -4.52 -2.97 -17.86
CA LEU A 166 -5.70 -3.19 -17.02
C LEU A 166 -6.62 -4.22 -17.69
N PRO A 167 -7.22 -5.16 -16.94
CA PRO A 167 -8.17 -6.10 -17.50
C PRO A 167 -9.37 -5.34 -18.06
N ALA A 168 -9.80 -5.69 -19.28
CA ALA A 168 -10.96 -5.04 -19.93
C ALA A 168 -12.24 -5.11 -19.08
N SER A 169 -12.38 -6.15 -18.26
CA SER A 169 -13.52 -6.35 -17.36
C SER A 169 -13.47 -5.50 -16.08
N ASN A 170 -12.32 -4.88 -15.76
CA ASN A 170 -12.03 -4.26 -14.46
C ASN A 170 -12.17 -5.21 -13.24
N ILE A 171 -12.27 -6.53 -13.48
CA ILE A 171 -12.40 -7.53 -12.43
C ILE A 171 -11.00 -8.06 -12.11
N LEU A 172 -10.67 -8.10 -10.81
CA LEU A 172 -9.42 -8.68 -10.31
C LEU A 172 -9.69 -10.04 -9.65
N ASP A 173 -8.76 -10.96 -9.85
CA ASP A 173 -8.74 -12.22 -9.11
C ASP A 173 -8.52 -11.95 -7.60
N LYS A 174 -9.15 -12.76 -6.74
CA LYS A 174 -8.92 -12.72 -5.28
C LYS A 174 -7.45 -12.95 -4.92
N LYS A 175 -6.71 -13.71 -5.73
CA LYS A 175 -5.28 -13.99 -5.55
C LYS A 175 -4.36 -12.83 -5.99
N THR A 176 -4.94 -11.68 -6.32
CA THR A 176 -4.21 -10.45 -6.62
C THR A 176 -3.82 -9.75 -5.32
N VAL A 177 -2.56 -9.35 -5.19
CA VAL A 177 -2.13 -8.44 -4.13
C VAL A 177 -2.54 -7.02 -4.52
N ILE A 178 -3.26 -6.32 -3.65
CA ILE A 178 -3.72 -4.97 -3.91
C ILE A 178 -3.09 -4.03 -2.88
N ILE A 179 -2.33 -3.03 -3.32
CA ILE A 179 -1.85 -1.94 -2.47
C ILE A 179 -2.80 -0.75 -2.64
N LEU A 180 -3.49 -0.40 -1.55
CA LEU A 180 -4.47 0.68 -1.51
C LEU A 180 -3.76 2.04 -1.33
N THR A 181 -3.33 2.61 -2.45
CA THR A 181 -2.68 3.93 -2.53
C THR A 181 -2.68 4.45 -3.97
N LYS A 182 -2.41 5.74 -4.14
CA LYS A 182 -2.27 6.34 -5.49
C LYS A 182 -1.07 5.73 -6.21
N ALA A 183 -1.18 5.41 -7.49
CA ALA A 183 -0.04 4.84 -8.24
C ALA A 183 1.20 5.76 -8.29
N LYS A 184 1.04 7.09 -8.13
CA LYS A 184 2.16 8.03 -8.00
C LYS A 184 2.95 7.91 -6.68
N ASN A 185 2.43 7.15 -5.72
CA ASN A 185 3.05 6.94 -4.42
C ASN A 185 4.01 5.76 -4.41
N ILE A 186 3.87 4.83 -5.37
CA ILE A 186 4.67 3.61 -5.45
C ILE A 186 5.31 3.51 -6.83
N TYR A 187 6.60 3.21 -6.85
CA TYR A 187 7.34 2.83 -8.05
C TYR A 187 7.65 1.34 -7.98
N VAL A 188 7.43 0.60 -9.06
CA VAL A 188 7.84 -0.81 -9.15
C VAL A 188 8.86 -0.92 -10.27
N LEU A 189 10.04 -1.44 -9.95
CA LEU A 189 11.08 -1.69 -10.93
C LEU A 189 10.79 -3.01 -11.66
N THR A 190 10.68 -2.95 -12.98
CA THR A 190 10.45 -4.11 -13.85
C THR A 190 11.78 -4.72 -14.31
N GLY A 191 11.77 -6.00 -14.66
CA GLY A 191 12.95 -6.75 -15.10
C GLY A 191 13.07 -8.09 -14.39
N ASP A 192 14.25 -8.68 -14.48
CA ASP A 192 14.54 -9.99 -13.91
C ASP A 192 15.31 -9.85 -12.59
N PHE A 193 14.82 -10.52 -11.54
CA PHE A 193 15.38 -10.46 -10.20
C PHE A 193 15.69 -11.86 -9.69
N MET A 194 16.86 -12.07 -9.08
CA MET A 194 17.20 -13.38 -8.53
C MET A 194 16.17 -13.82 -7.48
N ALA A 195 15.76 -15.09 -7.54
CA ALA A 195 14.80 -15.68 -6.63
C ALA A 195 15.41 -16.87 -5.89
N ASN A 196 15.01 -17.07 -4.65
CA ASN A 196 15.42 -18.23 -3.88
C ASN A 196 14.52 -19.42 -4.18
N ASP A 197 15.08 -20.63 -4.11
CA ASP A 197 14.29 -21.86 -4.10
C ASP A 197 13.71 -22.11 -2.70
N ASN A 198 12.60 -21.43 -2.42
CA ASN A 198 11.84 -21.61 -1.19
C ASN A 198 10.37 -21.87 -1.54
N LYS A 199 9.70 -22.68 -0.72
CA LYS A 199 8.25 -22.89 -0.76
C LYS A 199 7.48 -21.63 -0.35
N GLN A 200 8.09 -20.77 0.47
CA GLN A 200 7.55 -19.45 0.75
C GLN A 200 7.72 -18.54 -0.47
N LEU A 201 6.70 -17.73 -0.74
CA LEU A 201 6.67 -16.85 -1.89
C LEU A 201 7.19 -15.48 -1.47
N ILE A 202 8.49 -15.27 -1.62
CA ILE A 202 9.16 -14.01 -1.29
C ILE A 202 9.34 -13.23 -2.58
N LEU A 203 8.60 -12.12 -2.72
CA LEU A 203 8.75 -11.21 -3.85
C LEU A 203 10.08 -10.44 -3.79
N PRO A 204 10.64 -10.03 -4.93
CA PRO A 204 11.87 -9.25 -4.96
C PRO A 204 11.67 -7.88 -4.30
N ARG A 205 12.77 -7.30 -3.82
CA ARG A 205 12.80 -5.95 -3.23
C ARG A 205 12.87 -4.88 -4.30
N ASN A 206 11.78 -4.74 -5.05
CA ASN A 206 11.68 -3.87 -6.22
C ASN A 206 10.48 -2.91 -6.18
N ILE A 207 9.78 -2.83 -5.04
CA ILE A 207 8.64 -1.94 -4.81
C ILE A 207 9.10 -0.81 -3.90
N PHE A 208 8.98 0.44 -4.36
CA PHE A 208 9.53 1.61 -3.68
C PHE A 208 8.46 2.65 -3.36
N ALA A 209 8.47 3.18 -2.13
CA ALA A 209 7.66 4.32 -1.75
C ALA A 209 8.27 5.62 -2.27
N ILE A 210 7.60 6.26 -3.24
CA ILE A 210 7.96 7.58 -3.76
C ILE A 210 7.30 8.69 -2.94
N ASN A 211 6.05 8.49 -2.50
CA ASN A 211 5.26 9.46 -1.73
C ASN A 211 4.34 8.73 -0.75
N ASP A 212 3.84 9.44 0.26
CA ASP A 212 2.83 8.93 1.21
C ASP A 212 1.51 9.72 1.17
N ASP A 213 1.32 10.52 0.11
CA ASP A 213 0.19 11.41 -0.08
C ASP A 213 -1.15 10.65 -0.05
N GLY A 214 -1.98 10.95 0.96
CA GLY A 214 -3.37 10.50 1.02
C GLY A 214 -3.56 9.01 1.30
N LYS A 215 -2.50 8.24 1.62
CA LYS A 215 -2.63 6.79 1.89
C LYS A 215 -3.61 6.47 3.03
N ASN A 216 -3.61 7.29 4.09
CA ASN A 216 -4.53 7.12 5.21
C ASN A 216 -5.99 7.37 4.80
N SER A 217 -6.23 8.36 3.94
CA SER A 217 -7.58 8.66 3.43
C SER A 217 -8.10 7.51 2.58
N VAL A 218 -7.25 6.96 1.70
CA VAL A 218 -7.56 5.77 0.91
C VAL A 218 -7.89 4.57 1.81
N ALA A 219 -7.07 4.29 2.83
CA ALA A 219 -7.32 3.20 3.78
C ALA A 219 -8.64 3.37 4.54
N LEU A 220 -8.93 4.58 5.06
CA LEU A 220 -10.17 4.88 5.77
C LEU A 220 -11.42 4.82 4.88
N ASN A 221 -11.28 5.06 3.57
CA ASN A 221 -12.40 4.93 2.64
C ASN A 221 -12.74 3.47 2.33
N PHE A 222 -11.75 2.57 2.40
CA PHE A 222 -11.97 1.14 2.20
C PHE A 222 -12.67 0.50 3.41
N VAL A 223 -12.28 0.87 4.62
CA VAL A 223 -12.89 0.32 5.84
C VAL A 223 -14.26 0.97 6.06
N PRO A 224 -15.37 0.20 6.15
CA PRO A 224 -16.72 0.74 6.33
C PRO A 224 -16.97 1.18 7.79
N ILE A 225 -16.04 1.93 8.39
CA ILE A 225 -16.16 2.45 9.75
C ILE A 225 -16.86 3.80 9.81
N LYS A 226 -16.99 4.52 8.69
CA LYS A 226 -17.69 5.81 8.64
C LYS A 226 -19.11 5.75 9.21
N LYS A 227 -19.80 4.61 9.04
CA LYS A 227 -21.14 4.39 9.60
C LYS A 227 -21.20 4.36 11.14
N TYR A 228 -20.04 4.22 11.80
CA TYR A 228 -19.92 4.21 13.26
C TYR A 228 -19.47 5.56 13.83
N PHE A 229 -19.27 6.59 13.00
CA PHE A 229 -18.92 7.94 13.44
C PHE A 229 -20.05 8.91 13.11
N GLU A 230 -20.44 9.75 14.07
CA GLU A 230 -21.35 10.86 13.83
C GLU A 230 -20.65 11.92 12.95
N PRO A 231 -21.36 12.56 12.01
CA PRO A 231 -20.81 13.66 11.24
C PRO A 231 -20.45 14.79 12.20
N THR A 232 -19.15 15.11 12.31
CA THR A 232 -18.72 16.30 13.04
C THR A 232 -19.21 17.55 12.31
N GLU A 233 -20.11 18.29 12.95
CA GLU A 233 -20.38 19.67 12.59
C GLU A 233 -19.11 20.48 12.89
N ILE A 234 -18.45 20.96 11.84
CA ILE A 234 -17.35 21.90 12.01
C ILE A 234 -18.01 23.21 12.44
N GLU A 235 -18.03 23.49 13.74
CA GLU A 235 -18.34 24.83 14.21
C GLU A 235 -17.28 25.78 13.64
N GLU A 236 -17.65 26.50 12.58
CA GLU A 236 -16.88 27.65 12.14
C GLU A 236 -16.83 28.63 13.30
N LYS A 237 -15.74 28.60 14.07
CA LYS A 237 -15.42 29.66 15.03
C LYS A 237 -15.43 30.96 14.26
N LYS A 238 -16.51 31.74 14.37
CA LYS A 238 -16.55 33.14 13.95
C LYS A 238 -15.31 33.80 14.55
N LEU A 239 -14.39 34.23 13.70
CA LEU A 239 -13.22 34.98 14.10
C LEU A 239 -13.69 36.13 14.99
N SER A 240 -13.16 36.24 16.21
CA SER A 240 -13.55 37.33 17.10
C SER A 240 -13.27 38.67 16.40
N PRO A 241 -14.11 39.70 16.55
CA PRO A 241 -13.93 41.01 15.89
C PRO A 241 -12.52 41.60 16.07
N LEU A 242 -11.90 41.35 17.22
CA LEU A 242 -10.52 41.74 17.57
C LEU A 242 -9.44 41.20 16.61
N ILE A 243 -9.65 40.03 16.00
CA ILE A 243 -8.70 39.45 15.03
C ILE A 243 -8.86 40.12 13.67
N PHE A 244 -10.10 40.48 13.30
CA PHE A 244 -10.38 41.25 12.09
C PHE A 244 -9.84 42.68 12.18
N GLU A 245 -10.02 43.36 13.32
CA GLU A 245 -9.42 44.69 13.55
C GLU A 245 -7.90 44.66 13.49
N LYS A 246 -7.24 43.66 14.10
CA LYS A 246 -5.78 43.51 14.00
C LYS A 246 -5.27 43.23 12.60
N MET A 247 -6.08 42.60 11.73
CA MET A 247 -5.72 42.39 10.32
C MET A 247 -5.92 43.64 9.46
N LEU A 248 -6.86 44.52 9.83
CA LEU A 248 -7.10 45.79 9.13
C LEU A 248 -6.09 46.88 9.51
N ILE A 249 -5.54 46.84 10.72
CA ILE A 249 -4.57 47.84 11.22
C ILE A 249 -3.14 47.58 10.70
N ASN A 250 -2.85 46.36 10.24
CA ASN A 250 -1.51 45.95 9.78
C ASN A 250 -1.34 45.93 8.24
N ASN A 251 -2.27 46.52 7.49
CA ASN A 251 -2.14 46.80 6.05
C ASN A 251 -2.05 48.31 5.81
#